data_AF-A0A6J7AAS2-F1
#
_entry.id   AF-A0A6J7AAS2-F1
#
_cell.length_a   1.000
_cell.length_b   1.000
_cell.length_c   1.000
_cell.angle_alpha   90.00
_cell.angle_beta   90.00
_cell.angle_gamma   90.00
#
_symmetry.space_group_name_H-M   'P 1'
#
loop_
_entity.id
_entity.type
_entity.pdbx_description
1 polymer ?
#
loop_
_entity_poly.entity_id
_entity_poly.type
_entity_poly.pdbx_seq_one_letter_code
_entity_poly.pdbx_strand_id
1 'polypeptide(L)'
;MSFERGVVRREAYLATTRNGGGDVKYFVRVGRPDDVANSPEVAASEARFVEILGRAGLPVARVVATSPDLNAAIYSWVDGVPEVENAPLESHQILCEQYVDALAALHQLDHRALGVDWMHEPQTPEACALAHADAIFDAMGSLALEPLSTFGIMWLRRHVPANVERLSLLHGDAGIGNFLFVGDRMTGVIDWEWAHLGDPMEDLGSMCMHAGFHPAGNIAELLAHYEQVSGIAVDVTKVKYYCAHLYIRSVIALAAITEHLDPHNPVALNLAYRILNDRLTCEAIADAMGVTLERPAFPDVAAGPTSLYDVVAANLRTEVLPAVTGDFARNRAEMAAVLTETLERLHRIGPAVAAIECAELTELLGMSVTDMPAGLRTLDALLRNESEVSEVSELAVLRYLYRRAVRTEELYAPVVRLFPAMCIRPID
;
A
#
# COMPACT_ATOMS: atom_id res chain seq x y z
N MET A 1 20.20 -23.64 -17.98
CA MET A 1 19.06 -22.79 -17.61
C MET A 1 19.04 -22.73 -16.09
N SER A 2 19.06 -21.54 -15.51
CA SER A 2 18.79 -21.37 -14.08
C SER A 2 17.37 -20.84 -13.89
N PHE A 3 16.78 -21.18 -12.75
CA PHE A 3 15.44 -20.78 -12.35
C PHE A 3 15.48 -20.53 -10.86
N GLU A 4 15.40 -19.28 -10.47
CA GLU A 4 15.60 -18.84 -9.08
C GLU A 4 14.31 -18.16 -8.61
N ARG A 5 13.87 -18.51 -7.39
CA ARG A 5 12.70 -17.85 -6.80
C ARG A 5 13.10 -16.43 -6.39
N GLY A 6 12.36 -15.44 -6.87
CA GLY A 6 12.57 -14.04 -6.50
C GLY A 6 12.17 -13.77 -5.05
N VAL A 7 12.85 -12.82 -4.41
CA VAL A 7 12.46 -12.26 -3.12
C VAL A 7 11.45 -11.14 -3.36
N VAL A 8 10.25 -11.53 -3.78
CA VAL A 8 9.13 -10.62 -4.04
C VAL A 8 7.91 -11.06 -3.24
N ARG A 9 6.99 -10.13 -2.97
CA ARG A 9 5.81 -10.37 -2.12
C ARG A 9 4.94 -11.53 -2.63
N ARG A 10 4.90 -11.72 -3.95
CA ARG A 10 4.17 -12.79 -4.63
C ARG A 10 5.13 -13.73 -5.32
N GLU A 11 4.72 -14.97 -5.51
CA GLU A 11 5.57 -15.94 -6.17
C GLU A 11 5.93 -15.50 -7.60
N ALA A 12 7.21 -15.26 -7.82
CA ALA A 12 7.77 -15.02 -9.13
C ALA A 12 9.16 -15.65 -9.21
N TYR A 13 9.59 -15.90 -10.44
CA TYR A 13 10.85 -16.56 -10.73
C TYR A 13 11.68 -15.76 -11.73
N LEU A 14 12.98 -15.74 -11.49
CA LEU A 14 13.98 -15.24 -12.42
C LEU A 14 14.52 -16.44 -13.19
N ALA A 15 14.30 -16.46 -14.50
CA ALA A 15 14.78 -17.52 -15.37
C ALA A 15 15.94 -17.00 -16.22
N THR A 16 17.05 -17.72 -16.26
CA THR A 16 18.15 -17.43 -17.19
C THR A 16 18.35 -18.60 -18.14
N THR A 17 18.22 -18.34 -19.43
CA THR A 17 18.56 -19.29 -20.50
C THR A 17 19.89 -18.90 -21.13
N ARG A 18 20.60 -19.87 -21.71
CA ARG A 18 21.81 -19.59 -22.49
C ARG A 18 21.51 -19.89 -23.95
N ASN A 19 21.74 -18.91 -24.81
CA ASN A 19 21.70 -19.10 -26.26
C ASN A 19 23.10 -18.87 -26.86
N GLY A 20 23.25 -19.02 -28.18
CA GLY A 20 24.54 -18.83 -28.86
C GLY A 20 25.12 -17.41 -28.74
N GLY A 21 24.36 -16.43 -28.23
CA GLY A 21 24.77 -15.04 -28.01
C GLY A 21 24.97 -14.64 -26.55
N GLY A 22 24.79 -15.56 -25.59
CA GLY A 22 24.99 -15.30 -24.16
C GLY A 22 23.82 -15.72 -23.27
N ASP A 23 23.83 -15.20 -22.05
CA ASP A 23 22.77 -15.45 -21.07
C ASP A 23 21.62 -14.45 -21.29
N VAL A 24 20.39 -14.97 -21.38
CA VAL A 24 19.15 -14.20 -21.55
C VAL A 24 18.26 -14.41 -20.34
N LYS A 25 17.89 -13.31 -19.69
CA LYS A 25 17.05 -13.29 -18.49
C LYS A 25 15.57 -13.11 -18.84
N TYR A 26 14.72 -13.66 -17.99
CA TYR A 26 13.27 -13.52 -18.03
C TYR A 26 12.71 -13.39 -16.62
N PHE A 27 11.58 -12.71 -16.52
CA PHE A 27 10.74 -12.71 -15.34
C PHE A 27 9.54 -13.62 -15.58
N VAL A 28 9.21 -14.48 -14.62
CA VAL A 28 8.11 -15.43 -14.74
C VAL A 28 7.15 -15.20 -13.59
N ARG A 29 5.91 -14.85 -13.93
CA ARG A 29 4.77 -14.74 -13.01
C ARG A 29 3.98 -16.04 -13.05
N VAL A 30 3.58 -16.52 -11.87
CA VAL A 30 2.71 -17.69 -11.73
C VAL A 30 1.52 -17.32 -10.85
N GLY A 31 0.32 -17.41 -11.41
CA GLY A 31 -0.94 -17.23 -10.73
C GLY A 31 -1.30 -18.44 -9.88
N ARG A 32 -1.90 -18.21 -8.72
CA ARG A 32 -2.32 -19.21 -7.74
C ARG A 32 -3.84 -19.15 -7.58
N PRO A 33 -4.58 -20.24 -7.83
CA PRO A 33 -6.04 -20.24 -7.72
C PRO A 33 -6.57 -19.79 -6.35
N ASP A 34 -5.83 -20.06 -5.27
CA ASP A 34 -6.23 -19.73 -3.90
C ASP A 34 -5.77 -18.33 -3.45
N ASP A 35 -5.10 -17.55 -4.31
CA ASP A 35 -4.63 -16.20 -4.02
C ASP A 35 -5.43 -15.18 -4.84
N VAL A 36 -6.38 -14.50 -4.20
CA VAL A 36 -7.26 -13.51 -4.86
C VAL A 36 -6.47 -12.39 -5.53
N ALA A 37 -5.33 -12.01 -4.95
CA ALA A 37 -4.51 -10.92 -5.46
C ALA A 37 -3.52 -11.39 -6.55
N ASN A 38 -3.24 -12.69 -6.62
CA ASN A 38 -2.33 -13.29 -7.61
C ASN A 38 -3.04 -14.45 -8.34
N SER A 39 -4.32 -14.28 -8.70
CA SER A 39 -5.08 -15.35 -9.34
C SER A 39 -4.64 -15.56 -10.80
N PRO A 40 -4.91 -16.72 -11.40
CA PRO A 40 -4.66 -16.93 -12.83
C PRO A 40 -5.30 -15.87 -13.73
N GLU A 41 -6.49 -15.41 -13.38
CA GLU A 41 -7.24 -14.37 -14.09
C GLU A 41 -6.54 -13.01 -14.01
N VAL A 42 -6.01 -12.65 -12.84
CA VAL A 42 -5.22 -11.41 -12.65
C VAL A 42 -3.94 -11.47 -13.48
N ALA A 43 -3.18 -12.57 -13.41
CA ALA A 43 -1.95 -12.73 -14.18
C ALA A 43 -2.20 -12.73 -15.70
N ALA A 44 -3.30 -13.33 -16.16
CA ALA A 44 -3.68 -13.31 -17.58
C ALA A 44 -4.11 -11.91 -18.05
N SER A 45 -4.82 -11.17 -17.21
CA SER A 45 -5.24 -9.79 -17.50
C SER A 45 -4.05 -8.84 -17.54
N GLU A 46 -3.11 -8.97 -16.60
CA GLU A 46 -1.83 -8.25 -16.58
C GLU A 46 -1.07 -8.49 -17.90
N ALA A 47 -0.85 -9.76 -18.27
CA ALA A 47 -0.13 -10.10 -19.49
C ALA A 47 -0.81 -9.53 -20.76
N ARG A 48 -2.14 -9.64 -20.86
CA ARG A 48 -2.91 -9.06 -21.98
C ARG A 48 -2.74 -7.55 -22.04
N PHE A 49 -2.78 -6.87 -20.90
CA PHE A 49 -2.65 -5.42 -20.85
C PHE A 49 -1.23 -4.96 -21.22
N VAL A 50 -0.21 -5.62 -20.68
CA VAL A 50 1.20 -5.38 -21.03
C VAL A 50 1.46 -5.52 -22.54
N GLU A 51 0.87 -6.52 -23.22
CA GLU A 51 0.97 -6.63 -24.69
C GLU A 51 0.34 -5.43 -25.42
N ILE A 52 -0.79 -4.92 -24.94
CA ILE A 52 -1.47 -3.75 -25.51
C ILE A 52 -0.59 -2.50 -25.34
N LEU A 53 -0.06 -2.27 -24.14
CA LEU A 53 0.81 -1.13 -23.85
C LEU A 53 2.10 -1.17 -24.66
N GLY A 54 2.70 -2.36 -24.81
CA GLY A 54 3.89 -2.55 -25.65
C GLY A 54 3.64 -2.22 -27.13
N ARG A 55 2.44 -2.55 -27.66
CA ARG A 55 2.03 -2.14 -29.01
C ARG A 55 1.76 -0.64 -29.13
N ALA A 56 1.31 -0.01 -28.04
CA ALA A 56 1.09 1.44 -27.95
C ALA A 56 2.41 2.23 -27.80
N GLY A 57 3.55 1.55 -27.65
CA GLY A 57 4.87 2.18 -27.55
C GLY A 57 5.29 2.56 -26.14
N LEU A 58 4.55 2.14 -25.10
CA LEU A 58 4.96 2.32 -23.71
C LEU A 58 6.13 1.39 -23.36
N PRO A 59 7.04 1.82 -22.48
CA PRO A 59 8.20 1.05 -22.08
C PRO A 59 7.79 -0.02 -21.06
N VAL A 60 7.25 -1.13 -21.54
CA VAL A 60 6.83 -2.27 -20.71
C VAL A 60 7.60 -3.52 -21.09
N ALA A 61 7.68 -4.48 -20.18
CA ALA A 61 8.28 -5.77 -20.46
C ALA A 61 7.51 -6.48 -21.58
N ARG A 62 8.20 -7.03 -22.58
CA ARG A 62 7.54 -7.80 -23.63
C ARG A 62 7.05 -9.14 -23.07
N VAL A 63 5.78 -9.46 -23.26
CA VAL A 63 5.26 -10.82 -23.00
C VAL A 63 5.87 -11.77 -24.04
N VAL A 64 6.63 -12.75 -23.55
CA VAL A 64 7.31 -13.77 -24.35
C VAL A 64 6.40 -14.96 -24.60
N ALA A 65 5.68 -15.40 -23.57
CA ALA A 65 4.72 -16.50 -23.64
C ALA A 65 3.76 -16.45 -22.47
N THR A 66 2.55 -16.97 -22.66
CA THR A 66 1.58 -17.26 -21.59
C THR A 66 1.18 -18.74 -21.65
N SER A 67 0.82 -19.31 -20.50
CA SER A 67 0.36 -20.69 -20.38
C SER A 67 -0.82 -20.74 -19.40
N PRO A 68 -2.05 -20.88 -19.90
CA PRO A 68 -3.23 -21.08 -19.06
C PRO A 68 -3.12 -22.34 -18.20
N ASP A 69 -2.58 -23.44 -18.75
CA ASP A 69 -2.45 -24.71 -18.02
C ASP A 69 -1.50 -24.61 -16.81
N LEU A 70 -0.51 -23.71 -16.88
CA LEU A 70 0.45 -23.45 -15.80
C LEU A 70 0.12 -22.19 -15.00
N ASN A 71 -0.97 -21.49 -15.34
CA ASN A 71 -1.30 -20.16 -14.82
C ASN A 71 -0.10 -19.20 -14.89
N ALA A 72 0.70 -19.25 -15.95
CA ALA A 72 1.99 -18.58 -16.00
C ALA A 72 2.14 -17.60 -17.17
N ALA A 73 2.85 -16.52 -16.93
CA ALA A 73 3.28 -15.57 -17.96
C ALA A 73 4.80 -15.34 -17.85
N ILE A 74 5.47 -15.37 -19.00
CA ILE A 74 6.90 -15.12 -19.13
C ILE A 74 7.09 -13.76 -19.79
N TYR A 75 7.84 -12.89 -19.14
CA TYR A 75 8.18 -11.56 -19.59
C TYR A 75 9.67 -11.46 -19.93
N SER A 76 10.01 -10.64 -20.92
CA SER A 76 11.40 -10.28 -21.16
C SER A 76 11.96 -9.51 -19.96
N TRP A 77 13.25 -9.68 -19.71
CA TRP A 77 13.94 -8.84 -18.73
C TRP A 77 13.94 -7.38 -19.17
N VAL A 78 13.63 -6.48 -18.23
CA VAL A 78 13.81 -5.03 -18.37
C VAL A 78 14.97 -4.64 -17.45
N ASP A 79 16.03 -4.09 -18.03
CA ASP A 79 17.18 -3.64 -17.25
C ASP A 79 16.82 -2.39 -16.46
N GLY A 80 17.17 -2.36 -15.17
CA GLY A 80 17.02 -1.17 -14.34
C GLY A 80 16.70 -1.53 -12.90
N VAL A 81 16.69 -0.50 -12.06
CA VAL A 81 16.35 -0.60 -10.65
C VAL A 81 15.35 0.49 -10.28
N PRO A 82 14.44 0.23 -9.33
CA PRO A 82 13.44 1.21 -8.92
C PRO A 82 13.94 2.25 -7.91
N GLU A 83 15.12 2.05 -7.31
CA GLU A 83 15.65 2.92 -6.27
C GLU A 83 16.25 4.22 -6.84
N VAL A 84 15.40 5.24 -7.00
CA VAL A 84 15.85 6.59 -7.37
C VAL A 84 16.57 7.32 -6.24
N GLU A 85 16.31 6.95 -5.00
CA GLU A 85 16.86 7.57 -3.78
C GLU A 85 18.39 7.49 -3.63
N ASN A 86 19.01 6.54 -4.33
CA ASN A 86 20.45 6.34 -4.34
C ASN A 86 21.14 7.01 -5.55
N ALA A 87 20.37 7.66 -6.42
CA ALA A 87 20.93 8.31 -7.60
C ALA A 87 21.68 9.61 -7.21
N PRO A 88 22.55 10.14 -8.08
CA PRO A 88 23.13 11.46 -7.87
C PRO A 88 22.04 12.53 -7.75
N LEU A 89 22.24 13.53 -6.89
CA LEU A 89 21.25 14.61 -6.67
C LEU A 89 20.86 15.32 -7.99
N GLU A 90 21.81 15.48 -8.90
CA GLU A 90 21.59 16.07 -10.23
C GLU A 90 20.67 15.23 -11.13
N SER A 91 20.58 13.93 -10.89
CA SER A 91 19.73 12.98 -11.62
C SER A 91 18.32 12.88 -11.04
N HIS A 92 18.13 13.17 -9.75
CA HIS A 92 16.85 12.94 -9.06
C HIS A 92 15.68 13.62 -9.75
N GLN A 93 15.83 14.90 -10.10
CA GLN A 93 14.78 15.66 -10.78
C GLN A 93 14.45 15.04 -12.16
N ILE A 94 15.48 14.72 -12.94
CA ILE A 94 15.34 14.12 -14.29
C ILE A 94 14.60 12.77 -14.23
N LEU A 95 14.88 11.96 -13.20
CA LEU A 95 14.23 10.66 -13.01
C LEU A 95 12.76 10.82 -12.59
N CYS A 96 12.47 11.74 -11.67
CA CYS A 96 11.11 12.02 -11.22
C CYS A 96 10.25 12.61 -12.35
N GLU A 97 10.81 13.52 -13.17
CA GLU A 97 10.14 14.07 -14.34
C GLU A 97 9.84 12.99 -15.39
N GLN A 98 10.77 12.07 -15.68
CA GLN A 98 10.52 10.94 -16.59
C GLN A 98 9.42 9.99 -16.10
N TYR A 99 9.35 9.75 -14.79
CA TYR A 99 8.28 8.99 -14.16
C TYR A 99 6.92 9.67 -14.39
N VAL A 100 6.83 10.99 -14.16
CA VAL A 100 5.61 11.77 -14.39
C VAL A 100 5.25 11.82 -15.89
N ASP A 101 6.24 11.96 -16.77
CA ASP A 101 6.06 11.92 -18.23
C ASP A 101 5.43 10.59 -18.68
N ALA A 102 5.85 9.48 -18.07
CA ALA A 102 5.32 8.16 -18.36
C ALA A 102 3.85 8.00 -17.93
N LEU A 103 3.49 8.53 -16.76
CA LEU A 103 2.08 8.58 -16.31
C LEU A 103 1.23 9.48 -17.23
N ALA A 104 1.74 10.66 -17.59
CA ALA A 104 1.05 11.55 -18.53
C ALA A 104 0.83 10.88 -19.89
N ALA A 105 1.84 10.18 -20.42
CA ALA A 105 1.74 9.43 -21.66
C ALA A 105 0.68 8.32 -21.58
N LEU A 106 0.64 7.57 -20.48
CA LEU A 106 -0.39 6.55 -20.21
C LEU A 106 -1.80 7.17 -20.22
N HIS A 107 -1.99 8.27 -19.50
CA HIS A 107 -3.30 8.93 -19.33
C HIS A 107 -3.81 9.61 -20.61
N GLN A 108 -2.92 9.92 -21.55
CA GLN A 108 -3.29 10.49 -22.85
C GLN A 108 -3.74 9.43 -23.87
N LEU A 109 -3.45 8.15 -23.66
CA LEU A 109 -3.83 7.09 -24.58
C LEU A 109 -5.35 7.05 -24.81
N ASP A 110 -5.74 6.85 -26.06
CA ASP A 110 -7.14 6.59 -26.42
C ASP A 110 -7.47 5.13 -26.12
N HIS A 111 -8.03 4.88 -24.93
CA HIS A 111 -8.41 3.53 -24.51
C HIS A 111 -9.35 2.84 -25.52
N ARG A 112 -10.22 3.59 -26.21
CA ARG A 112 -11.16 3.03 -27.21
C ARG A 112 -10.45 2.55 -28.47
N ALA A 113 -9.30 3.14 -28.79
CA ALA A 113 -8.47 2.71 -29.91
C ALA A 113 -7.55 1.52 -29.57
N LEU A 114 -7.37 1.22 -28.27
CA LEU A 114 -6.42 0.20 -27.79
C LEU A 114 -7.01 -1.22 -27.66
N GLY A 115 -8.32 -1.38 -27.86
CA GLY A 115 -8.99 -2.68 -27.75
C GLY A 115 -9.06 -3.19 -26.31
N VAL A 116 -9.23 -2.28 -25.34
CA VAL A 116 -9.41 -2.59 -23.91
C VAL A 116 -10.88 -2.71 -23.51
N ASP A 117 -11.79 -3.01 -24.45
CA ASP A 117 -13.25 -3.11 -24.25
C ASP A 117 -13.69 -4.18 -23.21
N TRP A 118 -12.75 -4.98 -22.74
CA TRP A 118 -12.92 -5.99 -21.70
C TRP A 118 -12.73 -5.43 -20.29
N MET A 119 -12.10 -4.26 -20.16
CA MET A 119 -12.02 -3.52 -18.90
C MET A 119 -13.36 -2.86 -18.60
N HIS A 120 -13.70 -2.77 -17.33
CA HIS A 120 -14.90 -2.05 -16.91
C HIS A 120 -14.73 -0.55 -17.19
N GLU A 121 -15.62 0.05 -17.98
CA GLU A 121 -15.68 1.50 -18.21
C GLU A 121 -16.65 2.13 -17.19
N PRO A 122 -16.15 2.83 -16.15
CA PRO A 122 -17.01 3.49 -15.17
C PRO A 122 -17.79 4.62 -15.84
N GLN A 123 -19.09 4.70 -15.53
CA GLN A 123 -20.02 5.64 -16.19
C GLN A 123 -20.27 6.92 -15.38
N THR A 124 -19.85 6.94 -14.11
CA THR A 124 -20.06 8.06 -13.18
C THR A 124 -18.79 8.30 -12.36
N PRO A 125 -18.58 9.51 -11.82
CA PRO A 125 -17.50 9.77 -10.88
C PRO A 125 -17.54 8.84 -9.66
N GLU A 126 -18.75 8.49 -9.20
CA GLU A 126 -18.96 7.52 -8.13
C GLU A 126 -18.47 6.11 -8.50
N ALA A 127 -18.74 5.65 -9.72
CA ALA A 127 -18.23 4.37 -10.19
C ALA A 127 -16.69 4.38 -10.30
N CYS A 128 -16.07 5.50 -10.74
CA CYS A 128 -14.62 5.64 -10.73
C CYS A 128 -14.05 5.56 -9.31
N ALA A 129 -14.67 6.26 -8.35
CA ALA A 129 -14.15 6.41 -7.01
C ALA A 129 -14.38 5.19 -6.12
N LEU A 130 -15.47 4.44 -6.31
CA LEU A 130 -15.91 3.43 -5.33
C LEU A 130 -15.80 1.99 -5.81
N ALA A 131 -15.84 1.71 -7.12
CA ALA A 131 -15.98 0.33 -7.61
C ALA A 131 -14.92 -0.63 -7.05
N HIS A 132 -13.67 -0.19 -7.01
CA HIS A 132 -12.56 -1.00 -6.49
C HIS A 132 -12.58 -1.09 -4.96
N ALA A 133 -12.81 0.04 -4.26
CA ALA A 133 -12.88 0.06 -2.80
C ALA A 133 -14.02 -0.81 -2.26
N ASP A 134 -15.21 -0.72 -2.86
CA ASP A 134 -16.36 -1.55 -2.52
C ASP A 134 -16.10 -3.03 -2.81
N ALA A 135 -15.50 -3.36 -3.95
CA ALA A 135 -15.15 -4.75 -4.28
C ALA A 135 -14.16 -5.36 -3.26
N ILE A 136 -13.12 -4.61 -2.86
CA ILE A 136 -12.18 -5.07 -1.81
C ILE A 136 -12.92 -5.25 -0.48
N PHE A 137 -13.73 -4.27 -0.09
CA PHE A 137 -14.46 -4.30 1.18
C PHE A 137 -15.44 -5.49 1.24
N ASP A 138 -16.20 -5.72 0.18
CA ASP A 138 -17.14 -6.84 0.05
C ASP A 138 -16.41 -8.19 0.04
N ALA A 139 -15.29 -8.30 -0.68
CA ALA A 139 -14.50 -9.52 -0.75
C ALA A 139 -13.90 -9.93 0.60
N MET A 140 -13.50 -8.95 1.43
CA MET A 140 -12.97 -9.24 2.76
C MET A 140 -14.07 -9.64 3.75
N GLY A 141 -15.32 -9.22 3.53
CA GLY A 141 -16.48 -9.64 4.32
C GLY A 141 -16.25 -9.46 5.83
N SER A 142 -16.29 -10.55 6.60
CA SER A 142 -16.09 -10.49 8.05
C SER A 142 -14.67 -10.09 8.49
N LEU A 143 -13.67 -10.29 7.62
CA LEU A 143 -12.25 -10.02 7.89
C LEU A 143 -11.91 -8.51 7.81
N ALA A 144 -12.79 -7.71 7.21
CA ALA A 144 -12.70 -6.25 7.18
C ALA A 144 -13.59 -5.57 8.24
N LEU A 145 -14.20 -6.32 9.16
CA LEU A 145 -15.07 -5.79 10.22
C LEU A 145 -14.26 -5.17 11.36
N GLU A 146 -13.58 -4.07 11.06
CA GLU A 146 -12.96 -3.23 12.08
C GLU A 146 -13.21 -1.74 11.80
N PRO A 147 -13.30 -0.90 12.86
CA PRO A 147 -13.78 0.48 12.74
C PRO A 147 -13.08 1.37 11.72
N LEU A 148 -11.76 1.27 11.53
CA LEU A 148 -11.04 2.13 10.59
C LEU A 148 -11.35 1.77 9.13
N SER A 149 -11.38 0.48 8.82
CA SER A 149 -11.79 -0.04 7.51
C SER A 149 -13.21 0.42 7.16
N THR A 150 -14.16 0.26 8.09
CA THR A 150 -15.54 0.72 7.89
C THR A 150 -15.64 2.24 7.78
N PHE A 151 -14.99 2.97 8.69
CA PHE A 151 -14.97 4.44 8.65
C PHE A 151 -14.42 4.95 7.31
N GLY A 152 -13.31 4.38 6.83
CA GLY A 152 -12.70 4.74 5.55
C GLY A 152 -13.64 4.56 4.37
N ILE A 153 -14.29 3.40 4.23
CA ILE A 153 -15.25 3.19 3.12
C ILE A 153 -16.45 4.14 3.23
N MET A 154 -17.00 4.34 4.42
CA MET A 154 -18.09 5.32 4.62
C MET A 154 -17.63 6.76 4.31
N TRP A 155 -16.37 7.09 4.61
CA TRP A 155 -15.78 8.37 4.27
C TRP A 155 -15.69 8.55 2.75
N LEU A 156 -15.19 7.54 2.03
CA LEU A 156 -15.09 7.57 0.56
C LEU A 156 -16.43 7.79 -0.11
N ARG A 157 -17.48 7.07 0.34
CA ARG A 157 -18.84 7.19 -0.18
C ARG A 157 -19.44 8.59 -0.01
N ARG A 158 -19.14 9.26 1.10
CA ARG A 158 -19.65 10.63 1.37
C ARG A 158 -18.88 11.74 0.66
N HIS A 159 -17.63 11.47 0.26
CA HIS A 159 -16.72 12.48 -0.30
C HIS A 159 -16.37 12.22 -1.77
N VAL A 160 -17.18 11.43 -2.48
CA VAL A 160 -16.99 11.13 -3.91
C VAL A 160 -16.73 12.42 -4.71
N PRO A 161 -15.67 12.47 -5.52
CA PRO A 161 -15.42 13.59 -6.42
C PRO A 161 -16.61 13.90 -7.32
N ALA A 162 -16.94 15.18 -7.50
CA ALA A 162 -18.12 15.59 -8.27
C ALA A 162 -17.99 15.36 -9.79
N ASN A 163 -16.77 15.22 -10.30
CA ASN A 163 -16.48 15.07 -11.71
C ASN A 163 -15.22 14.19 -11.93
N VAL A 164 -15.02 13.79 -13.18
CA VAL A 164 -13.81 13.11 -13.67
C VAL A 164 -13.23 13.98 -14.78
N GLU A 165 -11.97 14.42 -14.67
CA GLU A 165 -11.38 15.33 -15.67
C GLU A 165 -11.24 14.64 -17.03
N ARG A 166 -10.80 13.39 -16.99
CA ARG A 166 -10.61 12.54 -18.16
C ARG A 166 -10.73 11.09 -17.72
N LEU A 167 -11.44 10.28 -18.49
CA LEU A 167 -11.40 8.84 -18.30
C LEU A 167 -10.12 8.29 -18.97
N SER A 168 -9.20 7.80 -18.15
CA SER A 168 -7.85 7.40 -18.55
C SER A 168 -7.57 5.95 -18.21
N LEU A 169 -6.64 5.32 -18.94
CA LEU A 169 -5.98 4.11 -18.44
C LEU A 169 -5.13 4.50 -17.23
N LEU A 170 -5.27 3.77 -16.14
CA LEU A 170 -4.51 3.96 -14.91
C LEU A 170 -3.59 2.77 -14.69
N HIS A 171 -2.46 3.02 -14.05
CA HIS A 171 -1.60 1.98 -13.50
C HIS A 171 -2.23 1.35 -12.26
N GLY A 172 -2.88 2.15 -11.40
CA GLY A 172 -3.58 1.73 -10.18
C GLY A 172 -2.66 1.60 -8.95
N ASP A 173 -1.39 1.27 -9.15
CA ASP A 173 -0.32 1.35 -8.14
C ASP A 173 0.87 2.19 -8.64
N ALA A 174 0.60 3.43 -9.05
CA ALA A 174 1.54 4.31 -9.76
C ALA A 174 2.69 4.85 -8.89
N GLY A 175 3.23 4.10 -7.93
CA GLY A 175 4.41 4.50 -7.17
C GLY A 175 5.68 4.48 -8.01
N ILE A 176 6.62 5.39 -7.74
CA ILE A 176 7.93 5.43 -8.43
C ILE A 176 8.71 4.10 -8.31
N GLY A 177 8.43 3.31 -7.28
CA GLY A 177 8.99 1.96 -7.09
C GLY A 177 8.62 0.95 -8.18
N ASN A 178 7.62 1.26 -9.02
CA ASN A 178 7.21 0.43 -10.16
C ASN A 178 7.81 0.92 -11.50
N PHE A 179 8.73 1.89 -11.45
CA PHE A 179 9.42 2.45 -12.60
C PHE A 179 10.91 2.11 -12.50
N LEU A 180 11.46 1.54 -13.57
CA LEU A 180 12.84 1.06 -13.63
C LEU A 180 13.73 2.08 -14.31
N PHE A 181 14.94 2.26 -13.77
CA PHE A 181 15.90 3.24 -14.26
C PHE A 181 17.30 2.63 -14.47
N VAL A 182 18.01 3.12 -15.49
CA VAL A 182 19.44 2.83 -15.74
C VAL A 182 20.16 4.16 -15.98
N GLY A 183 20.98 4.57 -14.99
CA GLY A 183 21.53 5.93 -14.98
C GLY A 183 20.38 6.94 -14.98
N ASP A 184 20.43 7.93 -15.86
CA ASP A 184 19.42 8.99 -15.95
C ASP A 184 18.28 8.66 -16.92
N ARG A 185 18.00 7.37 -17.17
CA ARG A 185 17.01 6.94 -18.15
C ARG A 185 16.03 5.94 -17.56
N MET A 186 14.74 6.24 -17.68
CA MET A 186 13.68 5.27 -17.44
C MET A 186 13.69 4.19 -18.52
N THR A 187 13.62 2.93 -18.11
CA THR A 187 13.74 1.76 -18.97
C THR A 187 12.47 0.91 -19.00
N GLY A 188 11.64 0.98 -17.97
CA GLY A 188 10.28 0.47 -18.08
C GLY A 188 9.42 0.59 -16.84
N VAL A 189 8.15 0.23 -17.02
CA VAL A 189 7.11 0.23 -16.00
C VAL A 189 6.62 -1.20 -15.79
N ILE A 190 6.49 -1.61 -14.54
CA ILE A 190 6.15 -2.97 -14.11
C ILE A 190 4.96 -2.96 -13.16
N ASP A 191 4.41 -4.14 -12.87
CA ASP A 191 3.33 -4.36 -11.89
C ASP A 191 1.96 -3.77 -12.28
N TRP A 192 1.46 -4.21 -13.43
CA TRP A 192 0.24 -3.71 -14.07
C TRP A 192 -1.06 -4.40 -13.61
N GLU A 193 -1.01 -5.12 -12.50
CA GLU A 193 -2.12 -5.96 -12.03
C GLU A 193 -3.36 -5.18 -11.58
N TRP A 194 -3.17 -3.92 -11.17
CA TRP A 194 -4.24 -3.02 -10.72
C TRP A 194 -4.70 -2.05 -11.81
N ALA A 195 -4.25 -2.27 -13.05
CA ALA A 195 -4.57 -1.38 -14.15
C ALA A 195 -6.06 -1.42 -14.51
N HIS A 196 -6.66 -0.24 -14.67
CA HIS A 196 -8.08 -0.08 -14.94
C HIS A 196 -8.37 1.26 -15.62
N LEU A 197 -9.63 1.51 -15.96
CA LEU A 197 -10.10 2.81 -16.43
C LEU A 197 -10.60 3.64 -15.24
N GLY A 198 -10.14 4.89 -15.11
CA GLY A 198 -10.52 5.75 -14.00
C GLY A 198 -10.12 7.21 -14.18
N ASP A 199 -10.20 7.98 -13.08
CA ASP A 199 -9.74 9.36 -13.02
C ASP A 199 -8.21 9.38 -12.83
N PRO A 200 -7.41 10.06 -13.69
CA PRO A 200 -5.95 10.16 -13.53
C PRO A 200 -5.51 10.75 -12.19
N MET A 201 -6.38 11.47 -11.47
CA MET A 201 -6.09 11.92 -10.10
C MET A 201 -5.86 10.74 -9.15
N GLU A 202 -6.32 9.53 -9.47
CA GLU A 202 -6.03 8.32 -8.69
C GLU A 202 -4.55 7.94 -8.73
N ASP A 203 -3.94 7.91 -9.92
CA ASP A 203 -2.52 7.62 -10.06
C ASP A 203 -1.66 8.75 -9.46
N LEU A 204 -2.12 10.00 -9.51
CA LEU A 204 -1.46 11.11 -8.79
C LEU A 204 -1.61 11.00 -7.26
N GLY A 205 -2.75 10.49 -6.77
CA GLY A 205 -2.91 10.13 -5.36
C GLY A 205 -1.97 8.99 -4.96
N SER A 206 -1.73 8.03 -5.85
CA SER A 206 -0.76 6.94 -5.68
C SER A 206 0.66 7.46 -5.60
N MET A 207 1.03 8.38 -6.48
CA MET A 207 2.31 9.11 -6.40
C MET A 207 2.51 9.74 -5.01
N CYS A 208 1.49 10.44 -4.49
CA CYS A 208 1.56 11.12 -3.19
C CYS A 208 1.71 10.13 -2.02
N MET A 209 0.95 9.04 -2.02
CA MET A 209 1.06 7.97 -1.04
C MET A 209 2.48 7.38 -1.05
N HIS A 210 2.98 7.02 -2.23
CA HIS A 210 4.27 6.36 -2.39
C HIS A 210 5.45 7.26 -2.05
N ALA A 211 5.33 8.58 -2.19
CA ALA A 211 6.38 9.52 -1.76
C ALA A 211 6.68 9.50 -0.25
N GLY A 212 5.78 8.91 0.55
CA GLY A 212 6.02 8.60 1.96
C GLY A 212 6.92 7.37 2.19
N PHE A 213 7.05 6.50 1.19
CA PHE A 213 7.86 5.27 1.21
C PHE A 213 9.15 5.46 0.41
N HIS A 214 9.03 5.96 -0.81
CA HIS A 214 10.10 6.21 -1.79
C HIS A 214 10.02 7.68 -2.18
N PRO A 215 10.79 8.59 -1.51
CA PRO A 215 10.69 10.01 -1.76
C PRO A 215 10.92 10.37 -3.23
N ALA A 216 9.87 10.87 -3.89
CA ALA A 216 9.91 11.34 -5.27
C ALA A 216 9.81 12.86 -5.28
N GLY A 217 10.93 13.54 -5.50
CA GLY A 217 11.00 15.00 -5.73
C GLY A 217 10.17 15.88 -4.77
N ASN A 218 9.77 17.05 -5.27
CA ASN A 218 8.78 17.91 -4.64
C ASN A 218 7.41 17.62 -5.28
N ILE A 219 6.42 17.17 -4.50
CA ILE A 219 5.11 16.75 -5.01
C ILE A 219 4.40 17.88 -5.77
N ALA A 220 4.42 19.11 -5.26
CA ALA A 220 3.76 20.24 -5.93
C ALA A 220 4.39 20.52 -7.30
N GLU A 221 5.72 20.40 -7.42
CA GLU A 221 6.43 20.56 -8.69
C GLU A 221 6.10 19.41 -9.66
N LEU A 222 6.00 18.17 -9.18
CA LEU A 222 5.65 17.01 -10.00
C LEU A 222 4.20 17.08 -10.50
N LEU A 223 3.26 17.54 -9.68
CA LEU A 223 1.87 17.78 -10.09
C LEU A 223 1.78 18.89 -11.14
N ALA A 224 2.52 19.98 -10.97
CA ALA A 224 2.59 21.06 -11.96
C ALA A 224 3.21 20.59 -13.29
N HIS A 225 4.29 19.80 -13.21
CA HIS A 225 4.90 19.18 -14.38
C HIS A 225 3.92 18.25 -15.10
N TYR A 226 3.20 17.40 -14.37
CA TYR A 226 2.16 16.53 -14.92
C TYR A 226 1.09 17.33 -15.68
N GLU A 227 0.56 18.41 -15.10
CA GLU A 227 -0.43 19.26 -15.77
C GLU A 227 0.12 19.84 -17.07
N GLN A 228 1.38 20.30 -17.06
CA GLN A 228 2.06 20.86 -18.22
C GLN A 228 2.23 19.83 -19.37
N VAL A 229 2.67 18.61 -19.08
CA VAL A 229 2.96 17.61 -20.12
C VAL A 229 1.72 16.81 -20.56
N SER A 230 0.76 16.59 -19.65
CA SER A 230 -0.47 15.86 -19.94
C SER A 230 -1.56 16.75 -20.55
N GLY A 231 -1.55 18.06 -20.26
CA GLY A 231 -2.66 18.96 -20.58
C GLY A 231 -3.96 18.64 -19.82
N ILE A 232 -3.91 17.75 -18.82
CA ILE A 232 -5.02 17.40 -17.95
C ILE A 232 -4.91 18.25 -16.69
N ALA A 233 -5.95 19.04 -16.40
CA ALA A 233 -5.99 19.88 -15.21
C ALA A 233 -5.85 19.03 -13.94
N VAL A 234 -5.01 19.47 -13.01
CA VAL A 234 -4.84 18.79 -11.72
C VAL A 234 -5.73 19.44 -10.67
N ASP A 235 -6.63 18.63 -10.12
CA ASP A 235 -7.42 19.01 -8.94
C ASP A 235 -6.78 18.41 -7.70
N VAL A 236 -6.07 19.25 -6.94
CA VAL A 236 -5.36 18.84 -5.71
C VAL A 236 -6.31 18.28 -4.66
N THR A 237 -7.56 18.73 -4.59
CA THR A 237 -8.56 18.17 -3.67
C THR A 237 -8.90 16.74 -4.05
N LYS A 238 -9.03 16.44 -5.36
CA LYS A 238 -9.20 15.05 -5.83
C LYS A 238 -7.95 14.20 -5.59
N VAL A 239 -6.76 14.74 -5.79
CA VAL A 239 -5.49 14.04 -5.47
C VAL A 239 -5.44 13.64 -3.99
N LYS A 240 -5.82 14.54 -3.07
CA LYS A 240 -5.92 14.25 -1.63
C LYS A 240 -6.96 13.16 -1.33
N TYR A 241 -8.14 13.24 -1.96
CA TYR A 241 -9.16 12.19 -1.85
C TYR A 241 -8.62 10.82 -2.29
N TYR A 242 -7.98 10.75 -3.45
CA TYR A 242 -7.47 9.50 -3.98
C TYR A 242 -6.25 8.97 -3.20
N CYS A 243 -5.42 9.85 -2.64
CA CYS A 243 -4.37 9.47 -1.69
C CYS A 243 -4.98 8.77 -0.46
N ALA A 244 -6.01 9.35 0.15
CA ALA A 244 -6.75 8.71 1.24
C ALA A 244 -7.42 7.39 0.80
N HIS A 245 -8.02 7.35 -0.40
CA HIS A 245 -8.63 6.15 -0.99
C HIS A 245 -7.65 4.98 -1.06
N LEU A 246 -6.42 5.19 -1.53
CA LEU A 246 -5.38 4.16 -1.57
C LEU A 246 -5.01 3.63 -0.18
N TYR A 247 -4.88 4.52 0.80
CA TYR A 247 -4.58 4.13 2.18
C TYR A 247 -5.72 3.29 2.78
N ILE A 248 -6.97 3.68 2.53
CA ILE A 248 -8.16 2.95 2.95
C ILE A 248 -8.19 1.54 2.34
N ARG A 249 -7.97 1.40 1.03
CA ARG A 249 -7.86 0.09 0.36
C ARG A 249 -6.76 -0.77 0.99
N SER A 250 -5.62 -0.16 1.31
CA SER A 250 -4.48 -0.83 1.94
C SER A 250 -4.82 -1.34 3.34
N VAL A 251 -5.48 -0.53 4.17
CA VAL A 251 -5.90 -0.92 5.53
C VAL A 251 -6.88 -2.08 5.49
N ILE A 252 -7.85 -2.07 4.59
CA ILE A 252 -8.84 -3.15 4.44
C ILE A 252 -8.14 -4.48 4.10
N ALA A 253 -7.24 -4.45 3.11
CA ALA A 253 -6.48 -5.64 2.71
C ALA A 253 -5.52 -6.13 3.82
N LEU A 254 -4.85 -5.20 4.51
CA LEU A 254 -3.92 -5.52 5.60
C LEU A 254 -4.65 -6.02 6.85
N ALA A 255 -5.90 -5.63 7.09
CA ALA A 255 -6.75 -6.15 8.17
C ALA A 255 -6.83 -7.68 8.05
N ALA A 256 -7.28 -8.16 6.89
CA ALA A 256 -7.46 -9.57 6.63
C ALA A 256 -6.13 -10.36 6.68
N ILE A 257 -5.05 -9.79 6.13
CA ILE A 257 -3.73 -10.44 6.15
C ILE A 257 -3.19 -10.60 7.58
N THR A 258 -3.45 -9.63 8.46
CA THR A 258 -2.90 -9.64 9.82
C THR A 258 -3.80 -10.31 10.85
N GLU A 259 -5.04 -10.64 10.49
CA GLU A 259 -5.93 -11.48 11.31
C GLU A 259 -5.49 -12.96 11.33
N HIS A 260 -4.84 -13.44 10.26
CA HIS A 260 -4.41 -14.84 10.14
C HIS A 260 -2.89 -14.94 9.97
N LEU A 261 -2.19 -15.09 11.10
CA LEU A 261 -0.73 -15.17 11.12
C LEU A 261 -0.24 -16.52 10.57
N ASP A 262 0.36 -16.48 9.38
CA ASP A 262 1.03 -17.63 8.78
C ASP A 262 2.55 -17.53 9.00
N PRO A 263 3.20 -18.52 9.64
CA PRO A 263 4.65 -18.52 9.82
C PRO A 263 5.43 -18.55 8.50
N HIS A 264 4.84 -18.95 7.37
CA HIS A 264 5.49 -18.91 6.07
C HIS A 264 5.53 -17.49 5.46
N ASN A 265 4.69 -16.57 5.94
CA ASN A 265 4.65 -15.17 5.52
C ASN A 265 5.58 -14.28 6.35
N PRO A 266 5.96 -13.09 5.85
CA PRO A 266 6.77 -12.15 6.59
C PRO A 266 5.92 -11.39 7.62
N VAL A 267 5.55 -12.07 8.72
CA VAL A 267 4.60 -11.56 9.73
C VAL A 267 4.98 -10.19 10.28
N ALA A 268 6.24 -9.99 10.68
CA ALA A 268 6.71 -8.71 11.21
C ALA A 268 6.56 -7.57 10.20
N LEU A 269 6.84 -7.84 8.93
CA LEU A 269 6.68 -6.87 7.85
C LEU A 269 5.21 -6.50 7.63
N ASN A 270 4.33 -7.50 7.56
CA ASN A 270 2.90 -7.28 7.40
C ASN A 270 2.30 -6.47 8.57
N LEU A 271 2.74 -6.76 9.79
CA LEU A 271 2.36 -5.97 10.98
C LEU A 271 2.88 -4.53 10.89
N ALA A 272 4.11 -4.31 10.45
CA ALA A 272 4.65 -2.96 10.27
C ALA A 272 3.80 -2.15 9.29
N TYR A 273 3.50 -2.72 8.12
CA TYR A 273 2.64 -2.08 7.13
C TYR A 273 1.25 -1.81 7.67
N ARG A 274 0.60 -2.78 8.33
CA ARG A 274 -0.74 -2.58 8.91
C ARG A 274 -0.76 -1.40 9.87
N ILE A 275 0.18 -1.37 10.81
CA ILE A 275 0.19 -0.39 11.91
C ILE A 275 0.51 1.01 11.39
N LEU A 276 1.47 1.12 10.46
CA LEU A 276 1.80 2.39 9.82
C LEU A 276 0.65 2.90 8.95
N ASN A 277 0.01 2.01 8.16
CA ASN A 277 -1.12 2.39 7.31
C ASN A 277 -2.34 2.82 8.13
N ASP A 278 -2.57 2.28 9.32
CA ASP A 278 -3.69 2.73 10.17
C ASP A 278 -3.54 4.22 10.55
N ARG A 279 -2.32 4.64 10.94
CA ARG A 279 -2.03 6.05 11.22
C ARG A 279 -2.10 6.89 9.95
N LEU A 280 -1.42 6.48 8.89
CA LEU A 280 -1.33 7.23 7.64
C LEU A 280 -2.69 7.38 6.96
N THR A 281 -3.58 6.40 7.08
CA THR A 281 -4.98 6.52 6.62
C THR A 281 -5.70 7.65 7.32
N CYS A 282 -5.58 7.74 8.65
CA CYS A 282 -6.20 8.82 9.40
C CYS A 282 -5.61 10.19 9.02
N GLU A 283 -4.30 10.28 8.83
CA GLU A 283 -3.63 11.52 8.41
C GLU A 283 -4.03 11.93 6.98
N ALA A 284 -4.15 10.97 6.05
CA ALA A 284 -4.55 11.25 4.67
C ALA A 284 -6.01 11.72 4.59
N ILE A 285 -6.92 11.08 5.36
CA ILE A 285 -8.30 11.54 5.49
C ILE A 285 -8.34 12.95 6.08
N ALA A 286 -7.55 13.20 7.13
CA ALA A 286 -7.50 14.52 7.76
C ALA A 286 -6.97 15.61 6.82
N ASP A 287 -5.94 15.31 6.03
CA ASP A 287 -5.42 16.22 5.00
C ASP A 287 -6.47 16.52 3.91
N ALA A 288 -7.20 15.51 3.44
CA ALA A 288 -8.30 15.68 2.49
C ALA A 288 -9.46 16.51 3.07
N MET A 289 -9.72 16.41 4.38
CA MET A 289 -10.72 17.22 5.09
C MET A 289 -10.20 18.61 5.49
N GLY A 290 -8.91 18.91 5.33
CA GLY A 290 -8.30 20.16 5.79
C GLY A 290 -8.28 20.33 7.31
N VAL A 291 -8.19 19.23 8.07
CA VAL A 291 -8.18 19.23 9.54
C VAL A 291 -6.84 18.76 10.11
N THR A 292 -6.44 19.32 11.24
CA THR A 292 -5.24 18.88 11.97
C THR A 292 -5.61 17.86 13.05
N LEU A 293 -4.85 16.77 13.11
CA LEU A 293 -4.97 15.75 14.17
C LEU A 293 -3.90 15.96 15.23
N GLU A 294 -4.29 15.92 16.50
CA GLU A 294 -3.38 16.08 17.63
C GLU A 294 -2.83 14.71 18.07
N ARG A 295 -1.51 14.57 18.06
CA ARG A 295 -0.84 13.34 18.52
C ARG A 295 -1.11 13.12 20.01
N PRO A 296 -1.68 11.98 20.43
CA PRO A 296 -1.94 11.72 21.85
C PRO A 296 -0.64 11.56 22.63
N ALA A 297 -0.70 11.88 23.93
CA ALA A 297 0.34 11.45 24.86
C ALA A 297 0.35 9.91 24.96
N PHE A 298 1.56 9.36 25.04
CA PHE A 298 1.77 7.95 25.36
C PHE A 298 1.99 7.80 26.87
N PRO A 299 1.43 6.77 27.53
CA PRO A 299 1.65 6.57 28.96
C PRO A 299 3.15 6.45 29.26
N ASP A 300 3.61 7.13 30.31
CA ASP A 300 4.96 6.94 30.82
C ASP A 300 5.08 5.55 31.45
N VAL A 301 6.09 4.80 31.02
CA VAL A 301 6.29 3.42 31.45
C VAL A 301 7.64 3.34 32.14
N ALA A 302 7.61 3.15 33.45
CA ALA A 302 8.82 2.88 34.22
C ALA A 302 9.52 1.61 33.71
N ALA A 303 10.86 1.64 33.72
CA ALA A 303 11.65 0.45 33.44
C ALA A 303 11.28 -0.67 34.40
N GLY A 304 10.91 -1.84 33.85
CA GLY A 304 10.63 -3.05 34.62
C GLY A 304 11.90 -3.91 34.81
N PRO A 305 11.80 -4.97 35.63
CA PRO A 305 12.84 -6.00 35.66
C PRO A 305 12.95 -6.69 34.28
N THR A 306 14.11 -7.27 33.99
CA THR A 306 14.33 -8.08 32.78
C THR A 306 13.32 -9.23 32.72
N SER A 307 12.61 -9.32 31.60
CA SER A 307 11.61 -10.36 31.32
C SER A 307 12.22 -11.56 30.57
N LEU A 308 11.46 -12.65 30.44
CA LEU A 308 11.88 -13.77 29.60
C LEU A 308 11.96 -13.39 28.11
N TYR A 309 11.12 -12.46 27.64
CA TYR A 309 11.21 -11.94 26.28
C TYR A 309 12.55 -11.22 26.06
N ASP A 310 12.99 -10.42 27.03
CA ASP A 310 14.29 -9.72 26.96
C ASP A 310 15.45 -10.71 26.82
N VAL A 311 15.43 -11.80 27.58
CA VAL A 311 16.45 -12.87 27.49
C VAL A 311 16.41 -13.56 26.13
N VAL A 312 15.23 -13.91 25.62
CA VAL A 312 15.09 -14.57 24.30
C VAL A 312 15.55 -13.65 23.18
N ALA A 313 15.13 -12.38 23.19
CA ALA A 313 15.55 -11.39 22.21
C ALA A 313 17.07 -11.17 22.26
N ALA A 314 17.65 -11.05 23.45
CA ALA A 314 19.09 -10.93 23.62
C ALA A 314 19.83 -12.14 23.05
N ASN A 315 19.44 -13.36 23.40
CA ASN A 315 20.05 -14.59 22.87
C ASN A 315 19.95 -14.64 21.33
N LEU A 316 18.81 -14.27 20.77
CA LEU A 316 18.62 -14.20 19.31
C LEU A 316 19.59 -13.19 18.67
N ARG A 317 19.71 -11.99 19.26
CA ARG A 317 20.56 -10.90 18.75
C ARG A 317 22.05 -11.16 18.90
N THR A 318 22.49 -11.68 20.04
CA THR A 318 23.91 -11.72 20.42
C THR A 318 24.56 -13.08 20.18
N GLU A 319 23.80 -14.17 20.21
CA GLU A 319 24.34 -15.52 20.07
C GLU A 319 23.89 -16.20 18.77
N VAL A 320 22.58 -16.18 18.47
CA VAL A 320 22.04 -16.90 17.31
C VAL A 320 22.34 -16.15 16.01
N LEU A 321 21.92 -14.90 15.88
CA LEU A 321 22.07 -14.11 14.66
C LEU A 321 23.50 -14.08 14.10
N PRO A 322 24.56 -13.88 14.90
CA PRO A 322 25.94 -13.91 14.42
C PRO A 322 26.40 -15.28 13.92
N ALA A 323 25.76 -16.37 14.35
CA ALA A 323 26.10 -17.74 13.97
C ALA A 323 25.28 -18.27 12.78
N VAL A 324 24.19 -17.58 12.40
CA VAL A 324 23.32 -17.99 11.28
C VAL A 324 23.94 -17.57 9.94
N THR A 325 23.95 -18.50 8.99
CA THR A 325 24.40 -18.26 7.61
C THR A 325 23.21 -18.32 6.63
N GLY A 326 23.30 -17.54 5.55
CA GLY A 326 22.26 -17.43 4.53
C GLY A 326 21.20 -16.36 4.84
N ASP A 327 20.86 -15.56 3.83
CA ASP A 327 20.04 -14.35 3.99
C ASP A 327 18.64 -14.65 4.54
N PHE A 328 18.00 -15.71 4.04
CA PHE A 328 16.67 -16.10 4.49
C PHE A 328 16.65 -16.50 5.98
N ALA A 329 17.59 -17.36 6.41
CA ALA A 329 17.66 -17.80 7.79
C ALA A 329 18.02 -16.63 8.74
N ARG A 330 18.92 -15.75 8.30
CA ARG A 330 19.29 -14.54 9.05
C ARG A 330 18.09 -13.61 9.22
N ASN A 331 17.35 -13.34 8.14
CA ASN A 331 16.13 -12.55 8.17
C ASN A 331 15.09 -13.15 9.12
N ARG A 332 14.88 -14.48 9.10
CA ARG A 332 13.96 -15.15 10.02
C ARG A 332 14.34 -14.97 11.50
N ALA A 333 15.63 -15.15 11.84
CA ALA A 333 16.11 -14.93 13.20
C ALA A 333 15.96 -13.47 13.64
N GLU A 334 16.20 -12.52 12.73
CA GLU A 334 16.03 -11.09 12.97
C GLU A 334 14.57 -10.71 13.22
N MET A 335 13.65 -11.19 12.37
CA MET A 335 12.22 -10.96 12.55
C MET A 335 11.69 -11.62 13.82
N ALA A 336 12.22 -12.78 14.23
CA ALA A 336 11.86 -13.41 15.49
C ALA A 336 12.28 -12.56 16.71
N ALA A 337 13.46 -11.92 16.65
CA ALA A 337 13.90 -11.00 17.70
C ALA A 337 12.97 -9.77 17.77
N VAL A 338 12.67 -9.15 16.63
CA VAL A 338 11.75 -8.00 16.53
C VAL A 338 10.35 -8.32 17.10
N LEU A 339 9.80 -9.50 16.75
CA LEU A 339 8.52 -9.94 17.28
C LEU A 339 8.58 -10.21 18.78
N THR A 340 9.68 -10.78 19.28
CA THR A 340 9.88 -11.01 20.73
C THR A 340 9.94 -9.69 21.50
N GLU A 341 10.69 -8.71 21.01
CA GLU A 341 10.76 -7.35 21.56
C GLU A 341 9.37 -6.66 21.54
N THR A 342 8.55 -6.95 20.53
CA THR A 342 7.18 -6.43 20.42
C THR A 342 6.23 -7.08 21.42
N LEU A 343 6.30 -8.41 21.58
CA LEU A 343 5.52 -9.15 22.56
C LEU A 343 5.84 -8.71 24.00
N GLU A 344 7.10 -8.39 24.27
CA GLU A 344 7.53 -7.81 25.55
C GLU A 344 6.74 -6.53 25.85
N ARG A 345 6.71 -5.59 24.89
CA ARG A 345 5.98 -4.33 25.04
C ARG A 345 4.48 -4.58 25.21
N LEU A 346 3.89 -5.42 24.37
CA LEU A 346 2.48 -5.79 24.47
C LEU A 346 2.13 -6.31 25.88
N HIS A 347 3.00 -7.15 26.45
CA HIS A 347 2.82 -7.67 27.79
C HIS A 347 2.97 -6.59 28.85
N ARG A 348 4.04 -5.79 28.78
CA ARG A 348 4.41 -4.83 29.83
C ARG A 348 3.48 -3.63 29.88
N ILE A 349 3.11 -3.09 28.73
CA ILE A 349 2.46 -1.77 28.62
C ILE A 349 1.08 -1.82 27.95
N GLY A 350 0.75 -2.92 27.28
CA GLY A 350 -0.55 -3.13 26.63
C GLY A 350 -1.76 -2.90 27.54
N PRO A 351 -1.79 -3.40 28.80
CA PRO A 351 -2.92 -3.17 29.69
C PRO A 351 -3.18 -1.69 30.02
N ALA A 352 -2.12 -0.88 30.16
CA ALA A 352 -2.25 0.56 30.42
C ALA A 352 -2.78 1.31 29.19
N VAL A 353 -2.28 0.95 28.00
CA VAL A 353 -2.79 1.50 26.72
C VAL A 353 -4.27 1.12 26.53
N ALA A 354 -4.63 -0.15 26.75
CA ALA A 354 -6.01 -0.62 26.61
C ALA A 354 -6.97 0.10 27.58
N ALA A 355 -6.54 0.41 28.82
CA ALA A 355 -7.36 1.16 29.76
C ALA A 355 -7.65 2.59 29.27
N ILE A 356 -6.65 3.26 28.68
CA ILE A 356 -6.83 4.59 28.07
C ILE A 356 -7.78 4.51 26.87
N GLU A 357 -7.61 3.50 26.01
CA GLU A 357 -8.47 3.30 24.84
C GLU A 357 -9.91 2.99 25.22
N CYS A 358 -10.15 2.18 26.25
CA CYS A 358 -11.49 1.92 26.79
C CYS A 358 -12.15 3.21 27.30
N ALA A 359 -11.39 4.06 28.00
CA ALA A 359 -11.90 5.33 28.51
C ALA A 359 -12.29 6.29 27.39
N GLU A 360 -11.43 6.45 26.37
CA GLU A 360 -11.73 7.30 25.22
C GLU A 360 -12.88 6.75 24.36
N LEU A 361 -12.97 5.43 24.20
CA LEU A 361 -14.08 4.83 23.47
C LEU A 361 -15.39 4.93 24.26
N THR A 362 -15.34 4.88 25.60
CA THR A 362 -16.50 5.14 26.47
C THR A 362 -17.02 6.55 26.28
N GLU A 363 -16.13 7.53 26.19
CA GLU A 363 -16.50 8.93 25.92
C GLU A 363 -17.12 9.08 24.52
N LEU A 364 -16.49 8.47 23.49
CA LEU A 364 -17.00 8.54 22.12
C LEU A 364 -18.39 7.90 21.96
N LEU A 365 -18.61 6.73 22.57
CA LEU A 365 -19.87 5.99 22.43
C LEU A 365 -20.95 6.44 23.43
N GLY A 366 -20.61 7.22 24.45
CA GLY A 366 -21.52 7.57 25.54
C GLY A 366 -22.00 6.38 26.38
N MET A 367 -21.31 5.23 26.30
CA MET A 367 -21.61 4.01 27.04
C MET A 367 -20.33 3.36 27.57
N SER A 368 -20.44 2.71 28.73
CA SER A 368 -19.29 2.07 29.38
C SER A 368 -18.67 0.98 28.50
N VAL A 369 -17.38 1.13 28.18
CA VAL A 369 -16.57 0.12 27.50
C VAL A 369 -15.52 -0.41 28.46
N THR A 370 -15.61 -1.69 28.80
CA THR A 370 -14.63 -2.40 29.65
C THR A 370 -13.87 -3.49 28.89
N ASP A 371 -14.32 -3.82 27.68
CA ASP A 371 -13.70 -4.80 26.78
C ASP A 371 -13.48 -4.15 25.41
N MET A 372 -12.21 -3.97 25.03
CA MET A 372 -11.86 -3.28 23.79
C MET A 372 -12.43 -3.96 22.54
N PRO A 373 -12.31 -5.30 22.35
CA PRO A 373 -12.92 -5.97 21.21
C PRO A 373 -14.43 -5.75 21.09
N ALA A 374 -15.19 -5.83 22.18
CA ALA A 374 -16.62 -5.55 22.17
C ALA A 374 -16.95 -4.08 21.88
N GLY A 375 -16.17 -3.15 22.43
CA GLY A 375 -16.29 -1.72 22.14
C GLY A 375 -16.08 -1.42 20.66
N LEU A 376 -15.00 -1.96 20.06
CA LEU A 376 -14.70 -1.75 18.64
C LEU A 376 -15.77 -2.35 17.73
N ARG A 377 -16.33 -3.53 18.05
CA ARG A 377 -17.49 -4.08 17.31
C ARG A 377 -18.72 -3.18 17.41
N THR A 378 -18.92 -2.53 18.55
CA THR A 378 -20.03 -1.58 18.73
C THR A 378 -19.82 -0.34 17.87
N LEU A 379 -18.62 0.23 17.87
CA LEU A 379 -18.26 1.35 17.01
C LEU A 379 -18.41 1.00 15.52
N ASP A 380 -17.93 -0.17 15.11
CA ASP A 380 -18.06 -0.65 13.72
C ASP A 380 -19.53 -0.76 13.29
N ALA A 381 -20.38 -1.34 14.16
CA ALA A 381 -21.81 -1.46 13.89
C ALA A 381 -22.51 -0.10 13.75
N LEU A 382 -22.12 0.90 14.56
CA LEU A 382 -22.63 2.26 14.44
C LEU A 382 -22.20 2.92 13.13
N LEU A 383 -20.94 2.74 12.73
CA LEU A 383 -20.42 3.32 11.49
C LEU A 383 -21.12 2.78 10.23
N ARG A 384 -21.59 1.54 10.27
CA ARG A 384 -22.38 0.95 9.16
C ARG A 384 -23.79 1.51 9.06
N ASN A 385 -24.30 2.17 10.09
CA ASN A 385 -25.61 2.79 10.09
C ASN A 385 -25.50 4.27 9.70
N GLU A 386 -25.45 4.53 8.39
CA GLU A 386 -25.23 5.87 7.80
C GLU A 386 -26.19 6.97 8.31
N SER A 387 -27.36 6.59 8.82
CA SER A 387 -28.35 7.54 9.35
C SER A 387 -27.94 8.23 10.66
N GLU A 388 -26.86 7.78 11.31
CA GLU A 388 -26.43 8.25 12.64
C GLU A 388 -25.13 9.08 12.64
N VAL A 389 -24.40 9.16 11.52
CA VAL A 389 -23.10 9.84 11.46
C VAL A 389 -23.27 11.29 10.95
N SER A 390 -23.30 12.26 11.87
CA SER A 390 -23.18 13.69 11.52
C SER A 390 -21.70 14.10 11.30
N GLU A 391 -21.43 15.24 10.65
CA GLU A 391 -20.07 15.76 10.42
C GLU A 391 -19.28 15.99 11.73
N VAL A 392 -19.98 16.41 12.80
CA VAL A 392 -19.40 16.53 14.16
C VAL A 392 -19.07 15.15 14.75
N SER A 393 -19.81 14.10 14.36
CA SER A 393 -19.53 12.71 14.75
C SER A 393 -18.37 12.10 13.95
N GLU A 394 -18.28 12.40 12.65
CA GLU A 394 -17.19 11.93 11.79
C GLU A 394 -15.82 12.38 12.30
N LEU A 395 -15.64 13.68 12.56
CA LEU A 395 -14.36 14.20 13.05
C LEU A 395 -13.99 13.62 14.43
N ALA A 396 -15.00 13.38 15.29
CA ALA A 396 -14.78 12.74 16.59
C ALA A 396 -14.30 11.29 16.42
N VAL A 397 -14.89 10.53 15.50
CA VAL A 397 -14.45 9.16 15.17
C VAL A 397 -13.05 9.18 14.58
N LEU A 398 -12.76 10.04 13.60
CA LEU A 398 -11.43 10.16 13.00
C LEU A 398 -10.35 10.46 14.06
N ARG A 399 -10.63 11.40 14.97
CA ARG A 399 -9.73 11.72 16.09
C ARG A 399 -9.49 10.53 17.00
N TYR A 400 -10.53 9.78 17.33
CA TYR A 400 -10.39 8.56 18.14
C TYR A 400 -9.54 7.49 17.43
N LEU A 401 -9.85 7.19 16.16
CA LEU A 401 -9.13 6.21 15.35
C LEU A 401 -7.66 6.59 15.17
N TYR A 402 -7.37 7.87 14.91
CA TYR A 402 -6.00 8.38 14.85
C TYR A 402 -5.25 8.18 16.16
N ARG A 403 -5.85 8.60 17.29
CA ARG A 403 -5.21 8.48 18.60
C ARG A 403 -4.93 7.01 18.93
N ARG A 404 -5.85 6.12 18.58
CA ARG A 404 -5.67 4.67 18.69
C ARG A 404 -4.52 4.17 17.82
N ALA A 405 -4.46 4.57 16.55
CA ALA A 405 -3.41 4.19 15.61
C ALA A 405 -2.03 4.62 16.11
N VAL A 406 -1.89 5.86 16.59
CA VAL A 406 -0.63 6.37 17.17
C VAL A 406 -0.21 5.56 18.40
N ARG A 407 -1.13 5.25 19.32
CA ARG A 407 -0.78 4.42 20.49
C ARG A 407 -0.40 3.00 20.08
N THR A 408 -1.05 2.45 19.07
CA THR A 408 -0.70 1.13 18.51
C THR A 408 0.70 1.17 17.90
N GLU A 409 1.05 2.23 17.17
CA GLU A 409 2.39 2.42 16.63
C GLU A 409 3.48 2.42 17.72
N GLU A 410 3.27 3.19 18.79
CA GLU A 410 4.18 3.21 19.93
C GLU A 410 4.24 1.86 20.66
N LEU A 411 3.11 1.16 20.80
CA LEU A 411 3.04 -0.17 21.41
C LEU A 411 3.86 -1.20 20.61
N TYR A 412 3.79 -1.13 19.28
CA TYR A 412 4.49 -2.00 18.33
C TYR A 412 5.81 -1.41 17.80
N ALA A 413 6.39 -0.44 18.50
CA ALA A 413 7.58 0.30 18.04
C ALA A 413 8.73 -0.57 17.47
N PRO A 414 9.07 -1.78 17.98
CA PRO A 414 10.12 -2.61 17.38
C PRO A 414 9.82 -3.03 15.94
N VAL A 415 8.56 -3.37 15.65
CA VAL A 415 8.09 -3.70 14.29
C VAL A 415 8.02 -2.45 13.42
N VAL A 416 7.53 -1.34 13.95
CA VAL A 416 7.41 -0.07 13.21
C VAL A 416 8.78 0.49 12.81
N ARG A 417 9.81 0.32 13.65
CA ARG A 417 11.19 0.75 13.38
C ARG A 417 11.85 0.05 12.20
N LEU A 418 11.20 -0.93 11.58
CA LEU A 418 11.60 -1.43 10.26
C LEU A 418 11.47 -0.34 9.17
N PHE A 419 10.61 0.67 9.37
CA PHE A 419 10.37 1.77 8.44
C PHE A 419 10.33 3.14 9.14
N PRO A 420 11.46 3.60 9.71
CA PRO A 420 11.48 4.78 10.58
C PRO A 420 11.21 6.12 9.86
N ALA A 421 11.24 6.13 8.52
CA ALA A 421 11.07 7.33 7.71
C ALA A 421 9.66 7.49 7.09
N MET A 422 8.74 6.55 7.34
CA MET A 422 7.44 6.51 6.66
C MET A 422 6.48 7.60 7.18
N CYS A 423 6.17 8.58 6.34
CA CYS A 423 5.31 9.72 6.67
C CYS A 423 4.57 10.26 5.44
N ILE A 424 3.43 10.93 5.63
CA ILE A 424 2.78 11.68 4.54
C ILE A 424 3.66 12.88 4.17
N ARG A 425 3.87 13.08 2.87
CA ARG A 425 4.52 14.27 2.33
C ARG A 425 3.47 15.34 2.03
N PRO A 426 3.74 16.63 2.34
CA PRO A 426 2.85 17.71 1.93
C PRO A 426 2.63 17.70 0.42
N ILE A 427 1.38 17.90 0.02
CA ILE A 427 0.97 18.01 -1.39
C ILE A 427 1.00 19.48 -1.84
N ASP A 428 0.97 20.42 -0.88
CA ASP A 428 0.87 21.88 -1.04
C ASP A 428 2.15 22.67 -0.69
#